data_AF-A0A4P7YZ13-F1
#
_entry.id   AF-A0A4P7YZ13-F1
#
_cell.length_a   1.000
_cell.length_b   1.000
_cell.length_c   1.000
_cell.angle_alpha   90.00
_cell.angle_beta   90.00
_cell.angle_gamma   90.00
#
_symmetry.space_group_name_H-M   'P 1'
#
loop_
_entity.id
_entity.type
_entity.pdbx_description
1 polymer ?
#
loop_
_entity_poly.entity_id
_entity_poly.type
_entity_poly.pdbx_seq_one_letter_code
_entity_poly.pdbx_strand_id
1 'polypeptide(L)' 'MEGIISIKCGGRIICIGSLSRQTIVDAGAEHMGPEGYFIFTHDKGGIDVLAKAASIEAAFRLADIMAGS' A
#
# COMPACT_ATOMS: atom_id res chain seq x y z
N MET A 1 6.47 6.68 14.44
CA MET A 1 6.51 6.94 12.99
C MET A 1 6.72 5.59 12.34
N GLU A 2 5.64 4.89 12.01
CA GLU A 2 5.75 3.61 11.30
C GLU A 2 6.20 3.95 9.87
N GLY A 3 7.42 3.55 9.51
CA GLY A 3 7.98 3.84 8.19
C GLY A 3 7.23 3.04 7.10
N ILE A 4 7.27 3.55 5.86
CA ILE A 4 6.84 2.75 4.71
C ILE A 4 7.81 1.59 4.53
N ILE A 5 7.26 0.39 4.38
CA ILE A 5 8.01 -0.84 4.16
C ILE A 5 7.90 -1.19 2.68
N SER A 6 9.03 -1.37 2.00
CA SER A 6 9.06 -1.68 0.57
C SER A 6 9.57 -3.11 0.35
N ILE A 7 8.78 -3.90 -0.36
CA ILE A 7 9.09 -5.28 -0.75
C ILE A 7 9.29 -5.29 -2.26
N LYS A 8 10.47 -5.75 -2.70
CA LYS A 8 10.74 -5.94 -4.13
C LYS A 8 10.22 -7.31 -4.54
N CYS A 9 9.23 -7.35 -5.42
CA CYS A 9 8.78 -8.58 -6.04
C CYS A 9 8.96 -8.51 -7.56
N GLY A 10 9.91 -9.29 -8.09
CA GLY A 10 10.26 -9.29 -9.50
C GLY A 10 10.62 -7.90 -10.02
N GLY A 11 9.83 -7.42 -10.98
CA GLY A 11 9.97 -6.09 -11.61
C GLY A 11 9.17 -4.96 -10.93
N ARG A 12 8.51 -5.21 -9.80
CA ARG A 12 7.66 -4.23 -9.11
C ARG A 12 8.08 -4.05 -7.65
N ILE A 13 7.77 -2.88 -7.09
CA ILE A 13 7.97 -2.55 -5.68
C ILE A 13 6.60 -2.41 -5.04
N ILE A 14 6.29 -3.28 -4.09
CA ILE A 14 5.08 -3.21 -3.27
C ILE A 14 5.44 -2.50 -1.97
N CYS A 15 4.73 -1.44 -1.65
CA CYS A 15 4.89 -0.65 -0.45
C CYS A 15 3.73 -0.92 0.52
N ILE A 16 4.04 -0.97 1.81
CA ILE A 16 3.08 -1.09 2.90
C ILE A 16 3.28 0.10 3.84
N GLY A 17 2.22 0.84 4.15
CA GLY A 17 2.29 1.90 5.15
C GLY A 17 1.00 2.70 5.29
N SER A 18 0.98 3.61 6.26
CA SER A 18 -0.08 4.61 6.37
C SER A 18 0.07 5.68 5.30
N LEU A 19 -1.03 6.07 4.65
CA LEU A 19 -1.05 7.17 3.68
C LEU A 19 -1.69 8.41 4.29
N SER A 20 -1.25 9.59 3.85
CA SER A 20 -1.94 10.83 4.20
C SER A 20 -3.32 10.86 3.52
N ARG A 21 -4.29 11.54 4.14
CA ARG A 21 -5.63 11.71 3.55
C ARG A 21 -5.57 12.28 2.12
N GLN A 22 -4.66 13.23 1.87
CA GLN A 22 -4.50 13.82 0.54
C GLN A 22 -4.01 12.77 -0.46
N THR A 23 -3.02 11.97 -0.10
CA THR A 23 -2.50 10.88 -0.95
C THR A 23 -3.57 9.85 -1.31
N ILE A 24 -4.46 9.53 -0.36
CA ILE A 24 -5.58 8.61 -0.59
C ILE A 24 -6.56 9.19 -1.63
N VAL A 25 -6.87 10.49 -1.54
CA VAL A 25 -7.75 11.18 -2.50
C VAL A 25 -7.09 11.28 -3.87
N ASP A 26 -5.81 11.65 -3.93
CA ASP A 26 -5.05 11.78 -5.18
C ASP A 26 -4.95 10.43 -5.92
N ALA A 27 -4.93 9.32 -5.17
CA ALA A 27 -4.94 7.96 -5.71
C ALA A 27 -6.36 7.40 -5.99
N GLY A 28 -7.44 8.17 -5.74
CA GLY A 28 -8.82 7.72 -5.93
C GLY A 28 -9.31 6.65 -4.94
N ALA A 29 -8.59 6.45 -3.83
CA ALA A 29 -8.84 5.43 -2.82
C ALA A 29 -9.69 5.92 -1.63
N GLU A 30 -10.33 7.08 -1.74
CA GLU A 30 -11.11 7.73 -0.67
C GLU A 30 -12.23 6.85 -0.07
N HIS A 31 -12.81 5.98 -0.88
CA HIS A 31 -13.85 5.03 -0.48
C HIS A 31 -13.36 3.99 0.54
N MET A 32 -12.04 3.82 0.68
CA MET A 32 -11.43 2.87 1.62
C MET A 32 -11.30 3.47 3.03
N GLY A 33 -11.45 4.79 3.19
CA GLY A 33 -11.28 5.51 4.46
C GLY A 33 -9.82 5.68 4.90
N PRO A 34 -9.51 6.62 5.80
CA PRO A 34 -8.13 7.08 6.04
C PRO A 34 -7.25 6.18 6.93
N GLU A 35 -7.88 5.33 7.75
CA GLU A 35 -7.15 4.54 8.75
C GLU A 35 -6.54 3.25 8.19
N GLY A 36 -5.62 2.63 8.92
CA GLY A 36 -5.06 1.31 8.59
C GLY A 36 -3.83 1.33 7.69
N TYR A 37 -3.50 0.15 7.15
CA TYR A 37 -2.28 -0.08 6.38
C TYR A 37 -2.62 -0.23 4.90
N PHE A 38 -2.05 0.63 4.07
CA PHE A 38 -2.26 0.61 2.63
C PHE A 38 -1.16 -0.20 1.97
N ILE A 39 -1.56 -1.02 1.02
CA ILE A 39 -0.69 -1.74 0.10
C ILE A 39 -0.76 -0.98 -1.21
N PHE A 40 0.36 -0.46 -1.67
CA PHE A 40 0.40 0.40 -2.85
C PHE A 40 1.69 0.22 -3.64
N THR A 41 1.67 0.55 -4.91
CA THR A 41 2.88 0.67 -5.74
C THR A 41 3.14 2.14 -6.01
N HIS A 42 4.40 2.50 -6.25
CA HIS A 42 4.74 3.84 -6.71
C HIS A 42 5.56 3.76 -8.00
N ASP A 43 5.27 4.66 -8.93
CA ASP A 43 6.03 4.85 -10.17
C ASP A 43 6.33 6.35 -10.38
N LYS A 44 6.78 6.73 -11.58
CA LYS A 44 7.09 8.14 -11.90
C LYS A 44 5.85 9.04 -11.96
N GLY A 45 4.67 8.47 -12.11
CA GLY A 45 3.39 9.17 -12.24
C GLY A 45 2.61 9.29 -10.93
N GLY A 46 2.95 8.52 -9.90
CA GLY A 46 2.34 8.65 -8.58
C GLY A 46 2.28 7.35 -7.78
N ILE A 47 1.26 7.25 -6.95
CA ILE A 47 0.94 6.08 -6.13
C ILE A 47 -0.32 5.44 -6.67
N ASP A 48 -0.31 4.12 -6.78
CA ASP A 48 -1.48 3.30 -7.08
C ASP A 48 -1.79 2.39 -5.88
N VAL A 49 -2.97 2.55 -5.29
CA VAL A 49 -3.40 1.83 -4.10
C VAL A 49 -4.03 0.50 -4.50
N LEU A 50 -3.40 -0.59 -4.10
CA LEU A 50 -3.84 -1.95 -4.44
C LEU A 50 -4.85 -2.51 -3.44
N ALA A 51 -4.63 -2.26 -2.15
CA ALA A 51 -5.48 -2.77 -1.08
C ALA A 51 -5.26 -2.00 0.24
N LYS A 52 -6.15 -2.26 1.20
CA LYS A 52 -6.05 -1.79 2.59
C LYS A 52 -6.27 -2.95 3.55
N ALA A 53 -5.48 -2.97 4.61
CA ALA A 53 -5.60 -3.92 5.70
C ALA A 53 -5.86 -3.21 7.03
N ALA A 54 -6.59 -3.87 7.92
CA ALA A 54 -6.86 -3.38 9.26
C ALA A 54 -5.65 -3.52 10.22
N SER A 55 -4.69 -4.39 9.90
CA SER A 55 -3.47 -4.61 10.68
C SER A 55 -2.25 -4.80 9.79
N ILE A 56 -1.06 -4.55 10.35
CA ILE A 56 0.21 -4.69 9.64
C ILE A 56 0.47 -6.13 9.20
N GLU A 57 0.10 -7.11 10.02
CA GLU A 57 0.25 -8.53 9.72
C GLU A 57 -0.61 -8.96 8.53
N ALA A 58 -1.85 -8.46 8.45
CA ALA A 58 -2.72 -8.68 7.31
C ALA A 58 -2.17 -7.99 6.05
N ALA A 59 -1.58 -6.80 6.19
CA ALA A 59 -0.94 -6.09 5.08
C ALA A 59 0.24 -6.87 4.50
N PHE A 60 1.09 -7.44 5.37
CA PHE A 60 2.20 -8.31 4.94
C PHE A 60 1.70 -9.55 4.21
N ARG A 61 0.69 -10.25 4.75
CA ARG A 61 0.10 -11.41 4.07
C ARG A 61 -0.47 -11.05 2.70
N LEU A 62 -1.14 -9.90 2.58
CA LEU A 62 -1.64 -9.43 1.29
C LEU A 62 -0.51 -9.13 0.32
N ALA A 63 0.56 -8.47 0.77
CA ALA A 63 1.72 -8.20 -0.05
C ALA A 63 2.42 -9.49 -0.53
N ASP A 64 2.53 -10.51 0.34
CA ASP A 64 3.10 -11.83 -0.01
C ASP A 64 2.24 -12.56 -1.06
N ILE A 65 0.91 -12.49 -0.93
CA ILE A 65 -0.03 -13.05 -1.92
C ILE A 65 0.11 -12.31 -3.25
N MET A 66 0.17 -10.97 -3.23
CA MET A 66 0.35 -10.15 -4.44
C MET A 66 1.72 -10.35 -5.08
N ALA A 67 2.73 -10.68 -4.28
CA ALA A 67 4.06 -11.03 -4.75
C ALA A 67 4.11 -12.42 -5.44
N GLY A 68 3.04 -13.22 -5.36
CA GLY A 68 2.98 -14.50 -6.07
C GLY A 68 3.95 -15.54 -5.53
N SER A 69 4.04 -15.68 -4.19
CA SER A 69 4.74 -16.80 -3.55
C SER A 69 4.24 -18.16 -4.06
#